data_AF-A0A7S3TWL2-F1
#
_entry.id   AF-A0A7S3TWL2-F1
#
_cell.length_a   1.000
_cell.length_b   1.000
_cell.length_c   1.000
_cell.angle_alpha   90.00
_cell.angle_beta   90.00
_cell.angle_gamma   90.00
#
_symmetry.space_group_name_H-M   'P 1'
#
loop_
_entity.id
_entity.type
_entity.pdbx_description
1 polymer ?
#
loop_
_entity_poly.entity_id
_entity_poly.type
_entity_poly.pdbx_seq_one_letter_code
_entity_poly.pdbx_strand_id
1 'polypeptide(L)'
;KNRLKISRLIRKYQGVQDMDDLPDIVIAVDEMKEKNAINECTRIGIPVIGLIDSNNDPTFIDLPIPGNASGSRAIDLVLSKLTEAILKGQELRALTAEGDRD
;
A
#
# COMPACT_ATOMS: atom_id res chain seq x y z
N LYS A 1 -25.37 13.50 -18.28
CA LYS A 1 -23.94 13.91 -18.27
C LYS A 1 -23.36 13.95 -16.84
N ASN A 2 -24.03 14.55 -15.86
CA ASN A 2 -23.52 14.64 -14.47
C ASN A 2 -23.34 13.29 -13.75
N ARG A 3 -24.29 12.35 -13.88
CA ARG A 3 -24.15 10.99 -13.28
C ARG A 3 -22.88 10.25 -13.73
N LEU A 4 -22.57 10.29 -15.04
CA LEU A 4 -21.36 9.65 -15.58
C LEU A 4 -20.08 10.30 -15.06
N LYS A 5 -20.09 11.62 -14.86
CA LYS A 5 -18.95 12.35 -14.27
C LYS A 5 -18.71 11.92 -12.82
N ILE A 6 -19.78 11.86 -12.02
CA ILE A 6 -19.72 11.42 -10.63
C ILE A 6 -19.21 9.98 -10.54
N SER A 7 -19.74 9.05 -11.34
CA SER A 7 -19.29 7.65 -11.34
C SER A 7 -17.82 7.49 -11.74
N ARG A 8 -17.29 8.36 -12.60
CA ARG A 8 -15.85 8.35 -12.96
C ARG A 8 -14.97 8.84 -11.82
N LEU A 9 -15.42 9.87 -11.09
CA LEU A 9 -14.69 10.38 -9.93
C LEU A 9 -14.66 9.34 -8.81
N ILE A 10 -15.80 8.75 -8.48
CA ILE A 10 -15.89 7.69 -7.45
C ILE A 10 -14.94 6.55 -7.80
N ARG A 11 -14.98 6.04 -9.03
CA ARG A 11 -14.09 4.94 -9.45
C ARG A 11 -12.59 5.26 -9.27
N LYS A 12 -12.19 6.52 -9.47
CA LYS A 12 -10.78 6.93 -9.38
C LYS A 12 -10.32 7.21 -7.96
N TYR A 13 -11.20 7.78 -7.12
CA TYR A 13 -10.80 8.35 -5.84
C TYR A 13 -11.43 7.69 -4.61
N GLN A 14 -12.35 6.73 -4.78
CA GLN A 14 -13.01 6.05 -3.66
C GLN A 14 -12.03 5.40 -2.68
N GLY A 15 -10.83 4.99 -3.12
CA GLY A 15 -9.85 4.33 -2.26
C GLY A 15 -9.09 5.28 -1.32
N VAL A 16 -9.18 6.59 -1.55
CA VAL A 16 -8.48 7.62 -0.76
C VAL A 16 -9.44 8.69 -0.23
N GLN A 17 -10.75 8.53 -0.44
CA GLN A 17 -11.76 9.53 -0.09
C GLN A 17 -11.86 9.78 1.43
N ASP A 18 -11.52 8.75 2.22
CA ASP A 18 -11.60 8.74 3.68
C ASP A 18 -10.21 8.93 4.33
N MET A 19 -9.19 9.32 3.55
CA MET A 19 -7.84 9.62 4.04
C MET A 19 -7.72 11.10 4.40
N ASP A 20 -7.67 11.40 5.70
CA ASP A 20 -7.50 12.77 6.21
C ASP A 20 -6.03 13.22 6.22
N ASP A 21 -5.10 12.27 6.39
CA ASP A 21 -3.65 12.49 6.48
C ASP A 21 -2.88 11.68 5.42
N LEU A 22 -1.61 12.02 5.22
CA LEU A 22 -0.69 11.23 4.40
C LEU A 22 -0.45 9.85 5.03
N PRO A 23 -0.25 8.80 4.22
CA PRO A 23 0.04 7.48 4.74
C PRO A 23 1.46 7.41 5.34
N ASP A 24 1.62 6.64 6.42
CA ASP A 24 2.94 6.36 7.00
C ASP A 24 3.81 5.46 6.11
N ILE A 25 3.19 4.58 5.33
CA ILE A 25 3.82 3.58 4.44
C ILE A 25 2.93 3.37 3.22
N VAL A 26 3.52 3.14 2.05
CA VAL A 26 2.81 2.70 0.84
C VAL A 26 3.21 1.28 0.46
N ILE A 27 2.23 0.45 0.07
CA ILE A 27 2.47 -0.87 -0.52
C ILE A 27 2.22 -0.78 -2.03
N ALA A 28 3.24 -1.06 -2.83
CA ALA A 28 3.18 -1.05 -4.29
C ALA A 28 3.31 -2.47 -4.86
N VAL A 29 2.61 -2.73 -5.97
CA VAL A 29 2.72 -3.98 -6.73
C VAL A 29 3.14 -3.60 -8.13
N ASP A 30 4.24 -4.17 -8.62
CA ASP A 30 4.83 -3.88 -9.93
C ASP A 30 5.34 -2.43 -10.05
N GLU A 31 6.66 -2.25 -9.82
CA GLU A 31 7.31 -0.94 -9.84
C GLU A 31 7.16 -0.21 -11.18
N MET A 32 7.15 -0.93 -12.30
CA MET A 32 7.06 -0.28 -13.62
C MET A 32 5.69 0.36 -13.85
N LYS A 33 4.62 -0.23 -13.32
CA LYS A 33 3.26 0.32 -13.42
C LYS A 33 3.04 1.48 -12.46
N GLU A 34 3.62 1.39 -11.26
CA GLU A 34 3.39 2.34 -10.17
C GLU A 34 4.52 3.37 -9.99
N LYS A 35 5.40 3.51 -11.00
CA LYS A 35 6.57 4.40 -10.97
C LYS A 35 6.26 5.84 -10.55
N ASN A 36 5.12 6.39 -10.94
CA ASN A 36 4.73 7.74 -10.54
C ASN A 36 4.46 7.83 -9.04
N ALA A 37 3.69 6.89 -8.48
CA ALA A 37 3.39 6.84 -7.06
C ALA A 37 4.66 6.62 -6.23
N ILE A 38 5.55 5.71 -6.67
CA ILE A 38 6.83 5.46 -6.01
C ILE A 38 7.68 6.73 -5.98
N ASN A 39 7.83 7.42 -7.12
CA ASN A 39 8.58 8.68 -7.17
C ASN A 39 7.97 9.79 -6.29
N GLU A 40 6.64 9.87 -6.21
CA GLU A 40 5.96 10.80 -5.31
C GLU A 40 6.27 10.47 -3.85
N CYS A 41 6.19 9.20 -3.46
CA CYS A 41 6.55 8.71 -2.12
C CYS A 41 8.00 9.05 -1.76
N THR A 42 8.96 8.79 -2.67
CA THR A 42 10.37 9.14 -2.48
C THR A 42 10.58 10.64 -2.24
N ARG A 43 9.85 11.50 -2.95
CA ARG A 43 9.98 12.97 -2.81
C ARG A 43 9.49 13.49 -1.47
N ILE A 44 8.41 12.91 -0.95
CA ILE A 44 7.79 13.33 0.31
C ILE A 44 8.29 12.53 1.52
N GLY A 45 9.13 11.52 1.29
CA GLY A 45 9.74 10.71 2.35
C GLY A 45 8.85 9.63 2.92
N ILE A 46 7.84 9.16 2.17
CA ILE A 46 7.01 8.03 2.57
C ILE A 46 7.69 6.73 2.09
N PRO A 47 8.00 5.79 2.99
CA PRO A 47 8.64 4.53 2.63
C PRO A 47 7.68 3.61 1.84
N VAL A 48 8.25 2.86 0.91
CA VAL A 48 7.53 1.95 0.01
C VAL A 48 7.94 0.50 0.26
N ILE A 49 6.94 -0.35 0.51
CA ILE A 49 7.06 -1.81 0.46
C ILE A 49 6.61 -2.26 -0.94
N GLY A 50 7.43 -3.00 -1.67
CA GLY A 50 7.15 -3.33 -3.07
C GLY A 50 7.19 -4.82 -3.35
N LEU A 51 6.13 -5.38 -3.94
CA LEU A 51 6.18 -6.71 -4.57
C LEU A 51 6.84 -6.57 -5.94
N ILE A 52 8.05 -7.11 -6.07
CA ILE A 52 8.88 -6.97 -7.27
C ILE A 52 9.14 -8.34 -7.92
N ASP A 53 9.18 -8.38 -9.25
CA ASP A 53 9.58 -9.54 -10.02
C ASP A 53 10.88 -9.28 -10.83
N SER A 54 11.24 -10.18 -11.75
CA SER A 54 12.49 -10.11 -12.50
C SER A 54 12.63 -8.90 -13.44
N ASN A 55 11.56 -8.15 -13.70
CA ASN A 55 11.58 -6.97 -14.57
C ASN A 55 11.67 -5.63 -13.80
N ASN A 56 11.59 -5.65 -12.47
CA ASN A 56 11.58 -4.45 -11.64
C ASN A 56 12.99 -4.11 -11.10
N ASP A 57 13.25 -2.83 -10.87
CA ASP A 57 14.47 -2.36 -10.20
C ASP A 57 14.21 -2.18 -8.69
N PRO A 58 14.82 -3.01 -7.82
CA PRO A 58 14.62 -2.94 -6.37
C PRO A 58 15.14 -1.65 -5.74
N THR A 59 15.97 -0.87 -6.43
CA THR A 59 16.61 0.34 -5.90
C THR A 59 15.60 1.45 -5.60
N PHE A 60 14.42 1.41 -6.21
CA PHE A 60 13.35 2.40 -6.01
C PHE A 60 12.38 2.01 -4.88
N ILE A 61 12.61 0.89 -4.20
CA ILE A 61 11.73 0.34 -3.15
C ILE A 61 12.53 0.20 -1.85
N ASP A 62 12.03 0.77 -0.76
CA ASP A 62 12.71 0.70 0.55
C ASP A 62 12.71 -0.71 1.13
N LEU A 63 11.60 -1.45 0.96
CA LEU A 63 11.49 -2.85 1.38
C LEU A 63 10.99 -3.73 0.22
N PRO A 64 11.90 -4.27 -0.61
CA PRO A 64 11.54 -5.12 -1.73
C PRO A 64 11.18 -6.54 -1.26
N ILE A 65 10.03 -7.03 -1.71
CA ILE A 65 9.55 -8.40 -1.55
C ILE A 65 9.69 -9.10 -2.91
N PRO A 66 10.66 -10.02 -3.09
CA PRO A 66 10.80 -10.76 -4.34
C PRO A 66 9.64 -11.75 -4.51
N GLY A 67 8.95 -11.69 -5.64
CA GLY A 67 7.81 -12.56 -5.94
C GLY A 67 7.26 -12.36 -7.34
N ASN A 68 6.09 -12.94 -7.64
CA ASN A 68 5.42 -12.72 -8.93
C ASN A 68 4.45 -11.53 -8.81
N ALA A 69 4.75 -10.42 -9.48
CA ALA A 69 3.95 -9.19 -9.48
C ALA A 69 2.89 -9.11 -10.59
N SER A 70 2.76 -10.15 -11.43
CA SER A 70 1.80 -10.19 -12.54
C SER A 70 0.65 -11.19 -12.34
N GLY A 71 0.82 -12.15 -11.41
CA GLY A 71 -0.18 -13.17 -11.12
C GLY A 71 -1.10 -12.79 -9.95
N SER A 72 -2.42 -12.73 -10.20
CA SER A 72 -3.40 -12.38 -9.16
C SER A 72 -3.26 -13.20 -7.89
N ARG A 73 -3.10 -14.52 -7.99
CA ARG A 73 -2.93 -15.41 -6.82
C ARG A 73 -1.70 -15.08 -5.99
N ALA A 74 -0.59 -14.69 -6.64
CA ALA A 74 0.64 -14.34 -5.93
C ALA A 74 0.50 -12.99 -5.22
N ILE A 75 -0.11 -12.01 -5.89
CA ILE A 75 -0.44 -10.71 -5.32
C ILE A 75 -1.37 -10.87 -4.11
N ASP A 76 -2.47 -11.62 -4.26
CA ASP A 76 -3.43 -11.89 -3.18
C ASP A 76 -2.77 -12.57 -1.98
N LEU A 77 -1.87 -13.52 -2.23
CA LEU A 77 -1.12 -14.20 -1.17
C LEU A 77 -0.23 -13.21 -0.39
N VAL A 78 0.53 -12.37 -1.09
CA VAL A 78 1.41 -11.39 -0.43
C VAL A 78 0.59 -10.35 0.33
N LEU A 79 -0.43 -9.78 -0.30
CA LEU A 79 -1.29 -8.77 0.32
C LEU A 79 -2.07 -9.32 1.51
N SER A 80 -2.54 -10.57 1.45
CA SER A 80 -3.20 -11.20 2.61
C SER A 80 -2.27 -11.33 3.80
N LYS A 81 -1.00 -11.73 3.59
CA LYS A 81 0.00 -11.79 4.68
C LYS A 81 0.37 -10.43 5.25
N LEU A 82 0.49 -9.41 4.41
CA LEU A 82 0.69 -8.04 4.88
C LEU A 82 -0.52 -7.55 5.69
N THR A 83 -1.74 -7.86 5.23
CA THR A 83 -2.98 -7.51 5.93
C THR A 83 -3.06 -8.20 7.30
N GLU A 84 -2.78 -9.51 7.37
CA GLU A 84 -2.72 -10.26 8.64
C GLU A 84 -1.73 -9.62 9.62
N ALA A 85 -0.55 -9.21 9.14
CA ALA A 85 0.47 -8.55 9.96
C ALA A 85 0.03 -7.16 10.45
N ILE A 86 -0.60 -6.35 9.60
CA ILE A 86 -1.14 -5.04 9.97
C ILE A 86 -2.19 -5.17 11.07
N LEU A 87 -3.15 -6.08 10.90
CA LEU A 87 -4.21 -6.32 11.89
C LEU A 87 -3.64 -6.77 13.23
N LYS A 88 -2.66 -7.69 13.22
CA LYS A 88 -1.97 -8.11 14.43
C LYS A 88 -1.23 -6.94 15.12
N GLY A 89 -0.60 -6.07 14.34
CA GLY A 89 0.06 -4.87 14.87
C GLY A 89 -0.93 -3.90 15.53
N GLN A 90 -2.13 -3.72 14.94
CA GLN A 90 -3.19 -2.91 15.52
C GLN A 90 -3.72 -3.49 16.83
N GLU A 91 -3.92 -4.81 16.91
CA GLU A 91 -4.33 -5.50 18.14
C GLU A 91 -3.30 -5.33 19.27
N LEU A 92 -2.01 -5.52 18.97
CA LEU A 92 -0.93 -5.32 19.95
C LEU A 92 -0.85 -3.87 20.45
N ARG A 93 -1.08 -2.89 19.56
CA ARG A 93 -1.13 -1.47 19.93
C ARG A 93 -2.30 -1.18 20.88
N ALA A 94 -3.47 -1.79 20.66
CA ALA A 94 -4.62 -1.62 21.53
C ALA A 94 -4.35 -2.18 22.94
N LEU A 95 -3.80 -3.40 23.02
CA LEU A 95 -3.47 -4.05 24.31
C LEU A 95 -2.44 -3.27 25.13
N THR A 96 -1.41 -2.74 24.48
CA THR A 96 -0.37 -1.92 25.15
C THR A 96 -0.93 -0.60 25.66
N ALA A 97 -1.83 0.04 24.90
CA ALA A 97 -2.48 1.29 25.31
C ALA A 97 -3.47 1.11 26.48
N GLU A 98 -3.96 -0.10 26.72
CA GLU A 98 -4.78 -0.44 27.90
C GLU A 98 -3.92 -0.71 29.13
N GLY A 99 -2.79 -1.41 28.98
CA GLY A 99 -1.86 -1.70 30.08
C GLY A 99 -1.15 -0.48 30.68
N ASP A 100 -0.99 0.60 29.91
CA ASP A 100 -0.42 1.88 30.38
C ASP A 100 -1.43 2.78 31.13
N ARG A 101 -2.71 2.38 31.23
CA ARG A 101 -3.77 3.13 31.92
C ARG A 101 -4.02 2.68 33.36
N ASP A 102 -3.36 1.60 33.80
CA ASP A 102 -3.33 1.11 35.17
C ASP A 102 -2.06 1.57 35.91
#